data_AF-M7NDU6-F1
#
_entry.id   AF-M7NDU6-F1
#
_cell.length_a   1.000
_cell.length_b   1.000
_cell.length_c   1.000
_cell.angle_alpha   90.00
_cell.angle_beta   90.00
_cell.angle_gamma   90.00
#
_symmetry.space_group_name_H-M   'P 1'
#
loop_
_entity.id
_entity.type
_entity.pdbx_description
1 polymer ?
#
loop_
_entity_poly.entity_id
_entity_poly.type
_entity_poly.pdbx_seq_one_letter_code
_entity_poly.pdbx_strand_id
1 'polypeptide(L)' 'MTQYKECVNLFLAAILAGYALLGLFLIVPAVLGGLGTLFTLLVIIVVILIVLFALAIIFKALAKLFKFGKY' A
#
# COMPACT_ATOMS: atom_id res chain seq x y z
N MET A 1 -16.68 -6.89 21.73
CA MET A 1 -16.72 -5.64 20.92
C MET A 1 -15.34 -5.16 20.42
N THR A 2 -14.21 -5.62 20.97
CA THR A 2 -12.85 -5.20 20.56
C THR A 2 -12.37 -5.78 19.22
N GLN A 3 -12.76 -7.01 18.86
CA GLN A 3 -12.36 -7.67 17.60
C GLN A 3 -12.88 -6.95 16.34
N TYR A 4 -14.08 -6.35 16.41
CA TYR A 4 -14.69 -5.64 15.29
C TYR A 4 -13.94 -4.33 14.98
N LYS A 5 -13.55 -3.58 16.01
CA LYS A 5 -12.75 -2.35 15.86
C LYS A 5 -11.40 -2.62 15.19
N GLU A 6 -10.73 -3.70 15.57
CA GLU A 6 -9.46 -4.10 14.96
C GLU A 6 -9.59 -4.42 13.46
N CYS A 7 -10.67 -5.12 13.08
CA CYS A 7 -10.92 -5.45 11.69
C CYS A 7 -11.21 -4.20 10.86
N VAL A 8 -12.02 -3.28 11.38
CA VAL A 8 -12.31 -1.99 10.72
C VAL A 8 -11.02 -1.18 10.53
N ASN A 9 -10.14 -1.14 11.53
CA ASN A 9 -8.88 -0.40 11.43
C ASN A 9 -7.93 -0.99 10.37
N LEU A 10 -7.87 -2.32 10.25
CA LEU A 10 -7.07 -3.00 9.22
C LEU A 10 -7.65 -2.79 7.81
N PHE A 11 -8.97 -2.76 7.68
CA PHE A 11 -9.63 -2.44 6.41
C PHE A 11 -9.37 -1.01 5.96
N LEU A 12 -9.48 -0.04 6.87
CA LEU A 12 -9.15 1.35 6.58
C LEU A 12 -7.67 1.52 6.22
N ALA A 13 -6.77 0.84 6.92
CA ALA A 13 -5.35 0.83 6.59
C ALA A 13 -5.08 0.24 5.19
N ALA A 14 -5.80 -0.82 4.81
CA ALA A 14 -5.70 -1.41 3.47
C ALA A 14 -6.24 -0.50 2.37
N ILE A 15 -7.37 0.18 2.60
CA ILE A 15 -7.92 1.18 1.66
C ILE A 15 -6.93 2.34 1.51
N LEU A 16 -6.38 2.84 2.62
CA LEU A 16 -5.40 3.93 2.60
C LEU A 16 -4.11 3.51 1.89
N ALA A 17 -3.65 2.26 2.08
CA ALA A 17 -2.52 1.71 1.35
C ALA A 17 -2.80 1.63 -0.16
N GLY A 18 -4.01 1.23 -0.56
CA GLY A 18 -4.43 1.24 -1.96
C GLY A 18 -4.43 2.65 -2.57
N TYR A 19 -4.94 3.65 -1.84
CA TYR A 19 -4.87 5.05 -2.26
C TYR A 19 -3.44 5.57 -2.36
N ALA A 20 -2.56 5.18 -1.43
CA ALA A 20 -1.15 5.53 -1.48
C ALA A 20 -0.49 4.96 -2.74
N LEU A 21 -0.79 3.72 -3.14
CA LEU A 21 -0.30 3.13 -4.38
C LEU A 21 -0.79 3.86 -5.63
N LEU A 22 -2.07 4.23 -5.66
CA LEU A 22 -2.64 5.00 -6.78
C LEU A 22 -1.99 6.38 -6.90
N GLY A 23 -1.82 7.08 -5.77
CA GLY A 23 -1.13 8.37 -5.74
C GLY A 23 0.33 8.25 -6.18
N LEU A 24 1.02 7.20 -5.73
CA LEU A 24 2.38 6.89 -6.13
C LEU A 24 2.48 6.64 -7.64
N PHE A 25 1.54 5.89 -8.22
CA PHE A 25 1.50 5.64 -9.67
C PHE A 25 1.28 6.91 -10.51
N LEU A 26 0.53 7.88 -10.00
CA LEU A 26 0.32 9.17 -10.66
C LEU A 26 1.51 10.14 -10.48
N ILE A 27 2.13 10.13 -9.32
CA ILE A 27 3.22 11.06 -8.97
C ILE A 27 4.56 10.61 -9.56
N VAL A 28 4.84 9.30 -9.55
CA VAL A 28 6.12 8.74 -10.01
C VAL A 28 6.47 9.14 -11.45
N PRO A 29 5.56 9.05 -12.45
CA PRO A 29 5.85 9.48 -13.82
C PRO A 29 6.12 10.98 -13.93
N ALA A 30 5.37 11.80 -13.18
CA ALA A 30 5.54 13.26 -13.17
C ALA A 30 6.89 13.67 -12.56
N VAL A 31 7.33 12.95 -11.53
CA VAL A 31 8.60 13.20 -10.84
C VAL A 31 9.80 12.65 -11.63
N LEU A 32 9.64 11.51 -12.31
CA LEU A 32 10.68 10.91 -13.15
C LEU A 32 11.03 11.75 -14.39
N GLY A 33 10.09 12.55 -14.90
CA GLY A 33 10.30 13.38 -16.09
C GLY A 33 11.34 14.50 -15.95
N GLY A 34 11.76 14.83 -14.72
CA GLY A 34 12.68 15.96 -14.46
C GLY A 34 13.92 15.63 -13.63
N LEU A 35 14.13 14.36 -13.26
CA LEU A 35 15.21 13.96 -12.36
C LEU A 35 16.36 13.25 -13.08
N GLY A 36 17.59 13.55 -12.66
CA GLY A 36 18.79 12.84 -13.14
C GLY A 36 18.82 11.36 -12.75
N THR A 37 19.59 10.56 -13.49
CA THR A 37 19.63 9.09 -13.41
C THR A 37 19.85 8.51 -12.00
N LEU A 38 20.66 9.17 -11.15
CA LEU A 38 20.88 8.75 -9.77
C LEU A 38 19.64 8.90 -8.88
N PHE A 39 18.89 10.00 -9.06
CA PHE A 39 17.63 10.21 -8.34
C PHE A 39 16.55 9.25 -8.81
N THR A 40 16.51 8.93 -10.10
CA THR A 40 15.61 7.93 -10.67
C THR A 40 15.77 6.56 -9.99
N LEU A 41 17.01 6.08 -9.84
CA LEU A 41 17.29 4.82 -9.13
C LEU A 41 16.81 4.84 -7.68
N LEU A 42 17.08 5.94 -6.96
CA LEU A 42 16.66 6.08 -5.57
C LEU A 42 15.13 6.09 -5.44
N VAL A 43 14.43 6.82 -6.31
CA VAL A 43 12.96 6.85 -6.36
C VAL A 43 12.41 5.45 -6.64
N ILE A 44 12.98 4.70 -7.58
CA ILE A 44 12.54 3.33 -7.89
C ILE A 44 12.66 2.42 -6.67
N ILE A 45 13.78 2.47 -5.95
CA ILE A 45 13.98 1.64 -4.74
C ILE A 45 12.93 1.99 -3.67
N VAL A 46 12.69 3.28 -3.42
CA VAL A 46 11.70 3.75 -2.45
C VAL A 46 10.29 3.31 -2.86
N VAL A 47 9.94 3.44 -4.15
CA VAL A 47 8.67 2.96 -4.72
C VAL A 47 8.48 1.47 -4.47
N ILE A 48 9.51 0.65 -4.74
CA ILE A 48 9.45 -0.80 -4.51
C ILE A 48 9.21 -1.11 -3.02
N LEU A 49 9.89 -0.42 -2.10
CA LEU A 49 9.68 -0.61 -0.66
C LEU A 49 8.26 -0.25 -0.22
N ILE A 50 7.72 0.86 -0.72
CA ILE A 50 6.34 1.29 -0.43
C ILE A 50 5.35 0.26 -0.98
N VAL A 51 5.57 -0.22 -2.20
CA VAL A 51 4.72 -1.24 -2.85
C VAL A 51 4.70 -2.54 -2.04
N LEU A 52 5.86 -3.04 -1.62
CA LEU A 52 5.97 -4.21 -0.75
C LEU A 52 5.22 -4.03 0.57
N PHE A 53 5.35 -2.85 1.20
CA PHE A 53 4.69 -2.56 2.46
C PHE A 53 3.17 -2.49 2.32
N ALA A 54 2.69 -1.82 1.27
CA ALA A 54 1.27 -1.73 0.95
C ALA A 54 0.67 -3.12 0.65
N LEU A 55 1.35 -3.93 -0.16
CA LEU A 55 0.94 -5.32 -0.43
C LEU A 55 0.85 -6.15 0.85
N ALA A 56 1.83 -6.04 1.75
CA ALA A 56 1.79 -6.75 3.02
C ALA A 56 0.57 -6.38 3.89
N ILE A 57 0.22 -5.10 3.95
CA ILE A 57 -0.97 -4.61 4.68
C ILE A 57 -2.25 -5.13 4.01
N ILE A 58 -2.34 -5.03 2.68
CA ILE A 58 -3.51 -5.49 1.92
C ILE A 58 -3.69 -7.00 2.10
N PHE A 59 -2.64 -7.81 1.93
CA PHE A 59 -2.71 -9.26 2.14
C PHE A 59 -3.06 -9.63 3.57
N LYS A 60 -2.52 -8.91 4.57
CA LYS A 60 -2.87 -9.14 5.98
C LYS A 60 -4.35 -8.85 6.27
N ALA A 61 -4.88 -7.77 5.70
CA ALA A 61 -6.30 -7.43 5.79
C ALA A 61 -7.18 -8.47 5.07
N LEU A 62 -6.78 -8.87 3.85
CA LEU A 62 -7.50 -9.88 3.06
C LEU A 62 -7.52 -11.25 3.76
N ALA A 63 -6.39 -11.68 4.33
CA ALA A 63 -6.29 -12.95 5.05
C ALA A 63 -7.18 -12.97 6.30
N LYS A 64 -7.28 -11.85 7.03
CA LYS A 64 -8.24 -11.71 8.13
C LYS A 64 -9.70 -11.75 7.63
N LEU A 65 -10.00 -11.12 6.49
CA LEU A 65 -11.35 -11.16 5.90
C LEU A 65 -11.73 -12.58 5.47
N PHE A 66 -10.85 -13.29 4.77
CA PHE A 66 -11.10 -14.67 4.33
C PHE A 66 -11.26 -15.65 5.50
N LYS A 67 -10.60 -15.39 6.64
CA LYS A 67 -10.87 -16.13 7.88
C LYS A 67 -12.25 -15.84 8.46
N PHE A 68 -12.75 -14.61 8.35
CA PHE A 68 -14.09 -14.25 8.81
C PHE A 68 -15.20 -14.74 7.88
N GLY A 69 -14.99 -14.75 6.56
CA GLY A 69 -15.99 -15.18 5.58
C GLY A 69 -16.16 -16.70 5.41
N LYS A 70 -15.45 -17.51 6.21
CA LYS A 70 -15.52 -18.98 6.17
C LYS A 70 -16.39 -19.57 7.30
N TYR A 71 -17.19 -18.74 7.97
CA TYR A 71 -18.16 -19.13 8.99
C TYR A 71 -19.59 -18.87 8.52
#